data_AF-A0A1Z5KPB9-F1
#
_entry.id   AF-A0A1Z5KPB9-F1
#
_cell.length_a   1.000
_cell.length_b   1.000
_cell.length_c   1.000
_cell.angle_alpha   90.00
_cell.angle_beta   90.00
_cell.angle_gamma   90.00
#
_symmetry.space_group_name_H-M   'P 1'
#
loop_
_entity.id
_entity.type
_entity.pdbx_description
1 polymer ?
#
loop_
_entity_poly.entity_id
_entity_poly.type
_entity_poly.pdbx_seq_one_letter_code
_entity_poly.pdbx_strand_id
1 'polypeptide(L)'
;MRYSAVTFLPLIAFACNGSQAHVLHGDRHLEEDEFVWPSAEVFDPKDRCGTEDPTDADKTEMMQAVTNFYSARRHLAQDTETIVVETYFHIIKSSTGRGATMQMVQDQVDVLNQAYAPHFFFNLTGVTETVNDDWYKLRRLSVQDLTMRATLRQGGPDAINVFVANSRGLGWAQPLMSYKLSPETDGVIILDQSMPGGTAVPYNLGMTAVHEIGHSFGILHTFEVTLVLLCVA
;
A
#
# COMPACT_ATOMS: atom_id res chain seq x y z
N MET A 1 20.24 -12.80 -11.85
CA MET A 1 20.28 -12.90 -10.38
C MET A 1 18.86 -12.66 -9.88
N ARG A 2 18.29 -13.56 -9.08
CA ARG A 2 16.87 -13.57 -8.72
C ARG A 2 16.73 -13.02 -7.29
N TYR A 3 16.13 -11.85 -7.13
CA TYR A 3 15.86 -11.28 -5.81
C TYR A 3 14.59 -11.93 -5.26
N SER A 4 14.75 -12.81 -4.27
CA SER A 4 13.66 -13.44 -3.54
C SER A 4 13.02 -12.40 -2.61
N ALA A 5 11.75 -12.59 -2.20
CA ALA A 5 11.00 -11.69 -1.31
C ALA A 5 11.73 -11.30 0.00
N VAL A 6 12.78 -12.03 0.38
CA VAL A 6 13.72 -11.73 1.48
C VAL A 6 14.57 -10.46 1.23
N THR A 7 14.66 -9.98 -0.01
CA THR A 7 15.53 -8.84 -0.38
C THR A 7 14.91 -7.47 -0.12
N PHE A 8 13.60 -7.39 0.17
CA PHE A 8 12.85 -6.13 0.31
C PHE A 8 12.76 -5.56 1.74
N LEU A 9 13.04 -6.38 2.76
CA LEU A 9 13.04 -5.92 4.16
C LEU A 9 14.08 -4.85 4.57
N PRO A 10 15.21 -4.59 3.87
CA PRO A 10 16.34 -3.97 4.55
C PRO A 10 16.52 -2.46 4.43
N LEU A 11 15.61 -1.75 3.76
CA LEU A 11 15.81 -0.33 3.45
C LEU A 11 14.85 0.62 4.16
N ILE A 12 14.04 0.13 5.11
CA ILE A 12 12.95 0.92 5.69
C ILE A 12 13.08 1.07 7.21
N ALA A 13 14.24 1.54 7.67
CA ALA A 13 14.47 1.88 9.09
C ALA A 13 14.62 3.39 9.34
N PHE A 14 14.36 4.26 8.36
CA PHE A 14 14.50 5.71 8.52
C PHE A 14 13.33 6.46 7.87
N ALA A 15 12.27 6.74 8.63
CA ALA A 15 11.35 7.84 8.32
C ALA A 15 10.52 8.28 9.55
N CYS A 16 10.98 9.39 10.16
CA CYS A 16 10.19 10.46 10.77
C CYS A 16 9.41 10.29 12.08
N ASN A 17 9.30 11.44 12.76
CA ASN A 17 9.10 11.68 14.18
C ASN A 17 7.85 12.58 14.38
N GLY A 18 6.95 12.22 15.31
CA GLY A 18 5.82 13.04 15.82
C GLY A 18 4.66 13.28 14.83
N SER A 19 3.38 13.39 15.21
CA SER A 19 2.72 13.58 16.51
C SER A 19 1.19 13.34 16.39
N GLN A 20 0.61 12.69 17.41
CA GLN A 20 -0.74 12.85 18.01
C GLN A 20 -1.97 12.86 17.06
N ALA A 21 -2.78 11.78 17.10
CA ALA A 21 -4.14 11.75 16.56
C ALA A 21 -5.17 11.56 17.69
N HIS A 22 -6.12 12.49 17.81
CA HIS A 22 -7.27 12.39 18.70
C HIS A 22 -8.44 11.65 18.01
N VAL A 23 -9.09 10.75 18.74
CA VAL A 23 -10.22 9.91 18.28
C VAL A 23 -11.55 10.58 18.58
N LEU A 24 -12.47 10.65 17.60
CA LEU A 24 -13.89 10.93 17.83
C LEU A 24 -14.73 9.82 17.17
N HIS A 25 -15.64 9.23 17.95
CA HIS A 25 -16.59 8.19 17.53
C HIS A 25 -17.86 8.78 16.93
N GLY A 26 -18.40 8.15 15.87
CA GLY A 26 -19.74 8.44 15.38
C GLY A 26 -20.20 7.45 14.31
N ASP A 27 -21.03 6.48 14.71
CA ASP A 27 -21.67 5.49 13.82
C ASP A 27 -22.63 6.16 12.84
N ARG A 28 -22.45 5.99 11.51
CA ARG A 28 -23.52 6.21 10.51
C ARG A 28 -23.40 5.28 9.29
N HIS A 29 -24.50 4.61 8.97
CA HIS A 29 -24.71 3.80 7.77
C HIS A 29 -24.74 4.66 6.49
N LEU A 30 -24.10 4.19 5.42
CA LEU A 30 -24.06 4.82 4.08
C LEU A 30 -24.92 3.99 3.10
N GLU A 31 -25.89 4.63 2.43
CA GLU A 31 -26.78 4.00 1.42
C GLU A 31 -26.06 3.70 0.09
N GLU A 32 -26.61 2.77 -0.70
CA GLU A 32 -25.92 1.86 -1.63
C GLU A 32 -25.71 2.38 -3.07
N ASP A 33 -26.16 3.59 -3.39
CA ASP A 33 -26.56 3.87 -4.79
C ASP A 33 -25.54 4.72 -5.57
N GLU A 34 -24.79 5.58 -4.89
CA GLU A 34 -23.71 6.33 -5.53
C GLU A 34 -22.71 6.75 -4.46
N PHE A 35 -21.53 6.15 -4.48
CA PHE A 35 -20.50 6.43 -3.48
C PHE A 35 -19.80 7.75 -3.81
N VAL A 36 -20.54 8.84 -3.63
CA VAL A 36 -20.05 10.20 -3.68
C VAL A 36 -19.56 10.52 -2.28
N TRP A 37 -18.25 10.42 -2.09
CA TRP A 37 -17.62 10.68 -0.81
C TRP A 37 -17.57 12.18 -0.51
N PRO A 38 -18.22 12.65 0.57
CA PRO A 38 -17.94 13.97 1.10
C PRO A 38 -16.55 13.91 1.78
N SER A 39 -15.84 15.04 1.78
CA SER A 39 -14.55 15.26 2.42
C SER A 39 -14.32 14.51 3.74
N ALA A 40 -13.07 14.09 3.98
CA ALA A 40 -12.34 13.83 5.25
C ALA A 40 -13.06 13.28 6.48
N GLU A 41 -14.12 13.98 6.90
CA GLU A 41 -14.87 13.84 8.14
C GLU A 41 -15.76 12.58 8.12
N VAL A 42 -15.84 11.91 6.98
CA VAL A 42 -16.70 10.73 6.75
C VAL A 42 -15.93 9.40 6.86
N PHE A 43 -14.60 9.40 6.90
CA PHE A 43 -13.83 8.15 7.07
C PHE A 43 -13.69 7.81 8.55
N ASP A 44 -14.37 6.74 8.99
CA ASP A 44 -14.03 6.02 10.22
C ASP A 44 -12.52 5.71 10.17
N PRO A 45 -11.75 5.86 11.27
CA PRO A 45 -10.37 5.40 11.33
C PRO A 45 -10.13 4.01 10.70
N LYS A 46 -11.09 3.09 10.82
CA LYS A 46 -11.07 1.74 10.22
C LYS A 46 -11.26 1.73 8.70
N ASP A 47 -11.87 2.77 8.13
CA ASP A 47 -12.08 2.93 6.69
C ASP A 47 -10.92 3.68 6.01
N ARG A 48 -9.94 4.18 6.78
CA ARG A 48 -8.74 4.85 6.23
C ARG A 48 -7.66 3.86 5.79
N CYS A 49 -7.54 2.74 6.49
CA CYS A 49 -6.65 1.64 6.12
C CYS A 49 -7.41 0.34 6.40
N GLY A 50 -7.72 -0.39 5.34
CA GLY A 50 -8.40 -1.68 5.45
C GLY A 50 -7.44 -2.85 5.71
N THR A 51 -6.13 -2.63 5.67
CA THR A 51 -5.13 -3.69 5.92
C THR A 51 -5.29 -4.23 7.34
N GLU A 52 -5.34 -5.56 7.46
CA GLU A 52 -5.42 -6.21 8.78
C GLU A 52 -4.11 -6.05 9.54
N ASP A 53 -4.23 -5.76 10.83
CA ASP A 53 -3.09 -5.73 11.74
C ASP A 53 -2.42 -7.12 11.77
N PRO A 54 -1.08 -7.20 11.66
CA PRO A 54 -0.34 -8.45 11.78
C PRO A 54 -0.56 -9.12 13.15
N THR A 55 -0.52 -10.45 13.18
CA THR A 55 -0.52 -11.20 14.44
C THR A 55 0.82 -11.04 15.16
N ASP A 56 0.89 -11.31 16.47
CA ASP A 56 2.17 -11.30 17.21
C ASP A 56 3.19 -12.29 16.62
N ALA A 57 2.71 -13.40 16.03
CA ALA A 57 3.55 -14.34 15.32
C ALA A 57 4.14 -13.72 14.05
N ASP A 58 3.34 -13.01 13.26
CA ASP A 58 3.80 -12.28 12.06
C ASP A 58 4.81 -11.19 12.44
N LYS A 59 4.54 -10.41 13.50
CA LYS A 59 5.47 -9.41 14.05
C LYS A 59 6.82 -10.05 14.42
N THR A 60 6.77 -11.23 15.04
CA THR A 60 7.97 -11.98 15.45
C THR A 60 8.75 -12.50 14.25
N GLU A 61 8.09 -13.12 13.27
CA GLU A 61 8.73 -13.60 12.04
C GLU A 61 9.39 -12.45 11.27
N MET A 62 8.70 -11.31 11.17
CA MET A 62 9.23 -10.13 10.50
C MET A 62 10.43 -9.54 11.23
N MET A 63 10.36 -9.41 12.56
CA MET A 63 11.50 -8.96 13.38
C MET A 63 12.71 -9.91 13.27
N GLN A 64 12.47 -11.23 13.21
CA GLN A 64 13.51 -12.22 12.99
C GLN A 64 14.13 -12.10 11.60
N ALA A 65 13.32 -11.89 10.56
CA ALA A 65 13.80 -11.69 9.19
C ALA A 65 14.68 -10.43 9.09
N VAL A 66 14.26 -9.32 9.69
CA VAL A 66 15.05 -8.08 9.80
C VAL A 66 16.37 -8.33 10.54
N THR A 67 16.32 -8.99 11.70
CA THR A 67 17.50 -9.29 12.52
C THR A 67 18.50 -10.19 11.79
N ASN A 68 18.01 -11.23 11.11
CA ASN A 68 18.81 -12.15 10.31
C ASN A 68 19.46 -11.42 9.13
N PHE A 69 18.73 -10.50 8.49
CA PHE A 69 19.27 -9.67 7.42
C PHE A 69 20.43 -8.80 7.92
N TYR A 70 20.23 -8.01 9.00
CA TYR A 70 21.26 -7.10 9.52
C TYR A 70 22.49 -7.85 10.06
N SER A 71 22.29 -9.01 10.69
CA SER A 71 23.40 -9.83 11.18
C SER A 71 24.20 -10.49 10.05
N ALA A 72 23.55 -10.97 8.99
CA ALA A 72 24.21 -11.55 7.82
C ALA A 72 24.93 -10.51 6.95
N ARG A 73 24.50 -9.24 7.01
CA ARG A 73 25.02 -8.14 6.19
C ARG A 73 25.75 -7.07 6.98
N ARG A 74 26.36 -7.43 8.12
CA ARG A 74 27.23 -6.56 8.94
C ARG A 74 28.37 -5.87 8.16
N HIS A 75 28.66 -6.33 6.94
CA HIS A 75 29.67 -5.76 6.03
C HIS A 75 29.10 -4.89 4.88
N LEU A 76 27.77 -4.73 4.74
CA LEU A 76 27.13 -3.94 3.66
C LEU A 76 26.69 -2.54 4.10
N ALA A 77 27.15 -2.05 5.24
CA ALA A 77 26.90 -0.68 5.72
C ALA A 77 27.52 0.43 4.83
N GLN A 78 27.97 0.10 3.61
CA GLN A 78 28.64 1.02 2.68
C GLN A 78 27.98 1.14 1.30
N ASP A 79 27.03 0.27 0.93
CA ASP A 79 26.33 0.42 -0.36
C ASP A 79 24.95 1.03 -0.16
N THR A 80 24.85 2.33 -0.43
CA THR A 80 23.58 3.05 -0.59
C THR A 80 23.07 2.86 -2.02
N GLU A 81 22.93 1.61 -2.47
CA GLU A 81 22.33 1.32 -3.77
C GLU A 81 20.81 1.53 -3.67
N THR A 82 20.27 2.40 -4.53
CA THR A 82 18.83 2.61 -4.64
C THR A 82 18.18 1.34 -5.18
N ILE A 83 17.20 0.78 -4.47
CA ILE A 83 16.41 -0.34 -4.98
C ILE A 83 15.42 0.18 -6.01
N VAL A 84 15.50 -0.34 -7.23
CA VAL A 84 14.50 -0.12 -8.26
C VAL A 84 13.36 -1.12 -8.08
N VAL A 85 12.15 -0.61 -7.94
CA VAL A 85 10.91 -1.38 -7.79
C VAL A 85 10.10 -1.27 -9.07
N GLU A 86 9.93 -2.38 -9.77
CA GLU A 86 9.05 -2.44 -10.95
C GLU A 86 7.61 -2.23 -10.50
N THR A 87 6.93 -1.24 -11.07
CA THR A 87 5.63 -0.75 -10.59
C THR A 87 4.57 -0.82 -11.68
N TYR A 88 3.50 -1.55 -11.40
CA TYR A 88 2.35 -1.70 -12.29
C TYR A 88 1.13 -1.02 -11.71
N PHE A 89 0.48 -0.17 -12.51
CA PHE A 89 -0.82 0.42 -12.16
C PHE A 89 -1.95 -0.23 -12.95
N HIS A 90 -2.99 -0.66 -12.26
CA HIS A 90 -4.21 -1.22 -12.84
C HIS A 90 -5.37 -0.27 -12.56
N ILE A 91 -5.68 0.58 -13.53
CA ILE A 91 -6.80 1.51 -13.45
C ILE A 91 -8.09 0.77 -13.78
N ILE A 92 -8.98 0.66 -12.80
CA ILE A 92 -10.33 0.15 -13.01
C ILE A 92 -11.27 1.33 -13.24
N LYS A 93 -12.06 1.26 -14.30
CA LYS A 93 -13.03 2.28 -14.67
C LYS A 93 -14.44 1.72 -14.63
N SER A 94 -15.39 2.56 -14.23
CA SER A 94 -16.81 2.30 -14.46
C SER A 94 -17.16 2.39 -15.94
N SER A 95 -18.24 1.74 -16.35
CA SER A 95 -18.80 1.86 -17.70
C SER A 95 -19.27 3.27 -18.04
N THR A 96 -19.49 4.13 -17.04
CA THR A 96 -19.83 5.55 -17.21
C THR A 96 -18.62 6.46 -17.38
N GLY A 97 -17.40 5.90 -17.39
CA GLY A 97 -16.14 6.64 -17.62
C GLY A 97 -15.49 7.20 -16.36
N ARG A 98 -16.06 6.96 -15.16
CA ARG A 98 -15.39 7.31 -13.89
C ARG A 98 -14.21 6.39 -13.63
N GLY A 99 -13.14 6.96 -13.05
CA GLY A 99 -11.91 6.27 -12.65
C GLY A 99 -10.71 7.22 -12.77
N ALA A 100 -9.55 6.77 -12.30
CA ALA A 100 -8.33 7.57 -12.36
C ALA A 100 -7.86 7.83 -13.81
N THR A 101 -7.10 8.90 -13.98
CA THR A 101 -6.46 9.25 -15.26
C THR A 101 -4.99 8.84 -15.26
N MET A 102 -4.40 8.74 -16.45
CA MET A 102 -2.97 8.49 -16.58
C MET A 102 -2.10 9.59 -15.94
N GLN A 103 -2.58 10.85 -15.90
CA GLN A 103 -1.88 11.93 -15.19
C GLN A 103 -1.83 11.66 -13.69
N MET A 104 -2.95 11.24 -13.10
CA MET A 104 -2.99 10.90 -11.67
C MET A 104 -1.99 9.77 -11.34
N VAL A 105 -1.82 8.79 -12.24
CA VAL A 105 -0.82 7.73 -12.07
C VAL A 105 0.61 8.29 -12.09
N GLN A 106 0.93 9.17 -13.03
CA GLN A 106 2.26 9.79 -13.11
C GLN A 106 2.56 10.61 -11.86
N ASP A 107 1.62 11.46 -11.45
CA ASP A 107 1.74 12.26 -10.23
C ASP A 107 1.88 11.36 -8.98
N GLN A 108 1.15 10.24 -8.94
CA GLN A 108 1.26 9.28 -7.84
C GLN A 108 2.63 8.62 -7.78
N VAL A 109 3.24 8.27 -8.92
CA VAL A 109 4.60 7.72 -8.98
C VAL A 109 5.63 8.76 -8.51
N ASP A 110 5.45 10.03 -8.84
CA ASP A 110 6.31 11.11 -8.34
C ASP A 110 6.23 11.23 -6.81
N VAL A 111 5.01 11.14 -6.24
CA VAL A 111 4.81 11.12 -4.79
C VAL A 111 5.49 9.90 -4.14
N LEU A 112 5.40 8.71 -4.74
CA LEU A 112 6.09 7.51 -4.24
C LEU A 112 7.61 7.69 -4.26
N ASN A 113 8.16 8.17 -5.37
CA ASN A 113 9.59 8.42 -5.52
C ASN A 113 10.10 9.49 -4.55
N GLN A 114 9.31 10.52 -4.26
CA GLN A 114 9.64 11.51 -3.24
C GLN A 114 9.61 10.92 -1.82
N ALA A 115 8.60 10.11 -1.51
CA ALA A 115 8.39 9.57 -0.17
C ALA A 115 9.43 8.52 0.25
N TYR A 116 9.91 7.71 -0.69
CA TYR A 116 10.84 6.61 -0.41
C TYR A 116 12.31 6.89 -0.80
N ALA A 117 12.60 8.07 -1.36
CA ALA A 117 13.97 8.48 -1.63
C ALA A 117 14.80 8.58 -0.34
N PRO A 118 16.13 8.34 -0.41
CA PRO A 118 16.90 7.91 -1.59
C PRO A 118 16.93 6.38 -1.78
N HIS A 119 16.19 5.65 -0.96
CA HIS A 119 16.36 4.21 -0.76
C HIS A 119 15.63 3.36 -1.80
N PHE A 120 14.46 3.80 -2.24
CA PHE A 120 13.71 3.14 -3.31
C PHE A 120 13.39 4.10 -4.44
N PHE A 121 13.32 3.54 -5.64
CA PHE A 121 12.85 4.20 -6.84
C PHE A 121 11.80 3.31 -7.52
N PHE A 122 10.58 3.80 -7.61
CA PHE A 122 9.46 3.16 -8.28
C PHE A 122 9.52 3.47 -9.77
N ASN A 123 9.91 2.47 -10.55
CA ASN A 123 9.93 2.52 -11.99
C ASN A 123 8.54 2.14 -12.53
N LEU A 124 7.86 3.07 -13.22
CA LEU A 124 6.54 2.79 -13.80
C LEU A 124 6.68 1.86 -15.02
N THR A 125 6.55 0.56 -14.77
CA THR A 125 6.77 -0.50 -15.75
C THR A 125 5.57 -0.70 -16.68
N GLY A 126 4.35 -0.52 -16.16
CA GLY A 126 3.15 -0.72 -16.96
C GLY A 126 1.90 -0.09 -16.35
N VAL A 127 0.97 0.30 -17.22
CA VAL A 127 -0.37 0.76 -16.84
C VAL A 127 -1.40 0.00 -17.67
N THR A 128 -2.40 -0.57 -17.01
CA THR A 128 -3.56 -1.17 -17.68
C THR A 128 -4.83 -0.42 -17.32
N GLU A 129 -5.71 -0.21 -18.28
CA GLU A 129 -7.07 0.28 -18.02
C GLU A 129 -8.08 -0.86 -18.25
N THR A 130 -8.97 -1.10 -17.29
CA THR A 130 -10.03 -2.12 -17.39
C THR A 130 -11.39 -1.50 -17.07
N VAL A 131 -12.34 -1.60 -17.99
CA VAL A 131 -13.73 -1.19 -17.74
C VAL A 131 -14.48 -2.38 -17.15
N ASN A 132 -14.82 -2.31 -15.87
CA ASN A 132 -15.55 -3.35 -15.16
C ASN A 132 -16.23 -2.75 -13.92
N ASP A 133 -17.55 -2.61 -13.94
CA ASP A 133 -18.31 -1.98 -12.85
C ASP A 133 -18.24 -2.77 -11.53
N ASP A 134 -18.15 -4.10 -11.60
CA ASP A 134 -18.04 -4.97 -10.41
C ASP A 134 -16.67 -4.81 -9.74
N TRP A 135 -15.60 -4.67 -10.54
CA TRP A 135 -14.26 -4.38 -10.04
C TRP A 135 -14.05 -2.90 -9.71
N TYR A 136 -14.90 -2.00 -10.22
CA TYR A 136 -14.77 -0.59 -9.88
C TYR A 136 -15.28 -0.32 -8.45
N LYS A 137 -16.29 -1.05 -7.98
CA LYS A 137 -16.87 -0.91 -6.64
C LYS A 137 -16.32 -1.96 -5.67
N LEU A 138 -15.06 -1.81 -5.26
CA LEU A 138 -14.39 -2.82 -4.44
C LEU A 138 -14.77 -2.76 -2.96
N ARG A 139 -14.86 -3.94 -2.37
CA ARG A 139 -14.86 -4.16 -0.92
C ARG A 139 -13.75 -5.14 -0.60
N ARG A 140 -12.99 -4.87 0.46
CA ARG A 140 -11.90 -5.72 0.90
C ARG A 140 -12.33 -7.19 1.07
N LEU A 141 -11.50 -8.10 0.55
CA LEU A 141 -11.68 -9.56 0.58
C LEU A 141 -12.97 -10.04 -0.10
N SER A 142 -13.60 -9.22 -0.95
CA SER A 142 -14.69 -9.69 -1.80
C SER A 142 -14.17 -10.61 -2.90
N VAL A 143 -15.07 -11.38 -3.51
CA VAL A 143 -14.73 -12.19 -4.69
C VAL A 143 -14.23 -11.30 -5.82
N GLN A 144 -14.81 -10.11 -6.00
CA GLN A 144 -14.40 -9.12 -7.01
C GLN A 144 -12.97 -8.66 -6.78
N ASP A 145 -12.62 -8.33 -5.53
CA ASP A 145 -11.28 -7.94 -5.12
C ASP A 145 -10.26 -9.05 -5.44
N LEU A 146 -10.47 -10.25 -4.91
CA LEU A 146 -9.54 -11.37 -5.06
C LEU A 146 -9.39 -11.81 -6.53
N THR A 147 -10.50 -11.88 -7.28
CA THR A 147 -10.47 -12.27 -8.69
C THR A 147 -9.81 -11.20 -9.57
N MET A 148 -10.04 -9.91 -9.30
CA MET A 148 -9.39 -8.80 -10.00
C MET A 148 -7.88 -8.89 -9.85
N ARG A 149 -7.37 -8.98 -8.61
CA ARG A 149 -5.91 -9.05 -8.38
C ARG A 149 -5.30 -10.28 -9.04
N ALA A 150 -5.88 -11.46 -8.82
CA ALA A 150 -5.40 -12.70 -9.43
C ALA A 150 -5.40 -12.67 -10.98
N THR A 151 -6.32 -11.90 -11.58
CA THR A 151 -6.41 -11.77 -13.04
C THR A 151 -5.41 -10.77 -13.61
N LEU A 152 -5.22 -9.65 -12.92
CA LEU A 152 -4.53 -8.48 -13.49
C LEU A 152 -3.07 -8.34 -13.04
N ARG A 153 -2.68 -8.95 -11.92
CA ARG A 153 -1.32 -8.84 -11.34
C ARG A 153 -0.24 -9.15 -12.38
N GLN A 154 0.78 -8.32 -12.43
CA GLN A 154 1.95 -8.46 -13.29
C GLN A 154 3.25 -8.52 -12.49
N GLY A 155 4.30 -9.02 -13.14
CA GLY A 155 5.64 -9.08 -12.55
C GLY A 155 5.83 -10.20 -11.52
N GLY A 156 7.03 -10.24 -10.97
CA GLY A 156 7.50 -11.23 -10.00
C GLY A 156 7.30 -10.80 -8.54
N PRO A 157 7.98 -11.45 -7.59
CA PRO A 157 8.00 -11.07 -6.17
C PRO A 157 8.67 -9.71 -5.89
N ASP A 158 9.28 -9.11 -6.91
CA ASP A 158 10.02 -7.85 -6.89
C ASP A 158 9.26 -6.68 -7.53
N ALA A 159 8.03 -6.93 -7.98
CA ALA A 159 7.16 -5.92 -8.55
C ALA A 159 6.03 -5.55 -7.58
N ILE A 160 5.68 -4.26 -7.54
CA ILE A 160 4.49 -3.77 -6.83
C ILE A 160 3.35 -3.57 -7.83
N ASN A 161 2.16 -4.05 -7.47
CA ASN A 161 0.94 -3.88 -8.24
C ASN A 161 -0.02 -2.97 -7.48
N VAL A 162 -0.41 -1.86 -8.10
CA VAL A 162 -1.32 -0.84 -7.54
C VAL A 162 -2.63 -0.88 -8.31
N PHE A 163 -3.68 -1.36 -7.66
CA PHE A 163 -5.03 -1.43 -8.21
C PHE A 163 -5.81 -0.18 -7.81
N VAL A 164 -6.30 0.57 -8.79
CA VAL A 164 -6.95 1.87 -8.58
C VAL A 164 -8.42 1.75 -8.94
N ALA A 165 -9.30 1.94 -7.96
CA ALA A 165 -10.74 1.77 -8.13
C ALA A 165 -11.54 2.69 -7.19
N ASN A 166 -12.87 2.64 -7.23
CA ASN A 166 -13.73 3.25 -6.23
C ASN A 166 -13.93 2.29 -5.05
N SER A 167 -12.90 2.17 -4.21
CA SER A 167 -12.87 1.26 -3.08
C SER A 167 -13.68 1.76 -1.89
N ARG A 168 -14.32 0.83 -1.15
CA ARG A 168 -14.89 1.10 0.17
C ARG A 168 -13.76 1.26 1.20
N GLY A 169 -13.41 2.51 1.47
CA GLY A 169 -12.25 2.91 2.25
C GLY A 169 -11.14 3.49 1.38
N LEU A 170 -10.14 4.13 1.97
CA LEU A 170 -9.07 4.77 1.21
C LEU A 170 -8.17 3.76 0.52
N GLY A 171 -7.88 2.62 1.15
CA GLY A 171 -7.06 1.58 0.56
C GLY A 171 -6.80 0.41 1.50
N TRP A 172 -6.20 -0.63 0.95
CA TRP A 172 -5.66 -1.76 1.71
C TRP A 172 -4.60 -2.50 0.88
N ALA A 173 -3.68 -3.15 1.57
CA ALA A 173 -2.68 -4.03 1.03
C ALA A 173 -3.01 -5.50 1.32
N GLN A 174 -2.41 -6.40 0.54
CA GLN A 174 -2.13 -7.73 1.05
C GLN A 174 -0.88 -7.68 1.93
N PRO A 175 -0.95 -8.12 3.21
CA PRO A 175 0.23 -8.17 4.08
C PRO A 175 1.31 -9.10 3.52
N LEU A 176 2.58 -8.75 3.73
CA LEU A 176 3.75 -9.50 3.24
C LEU A 176 3.70 -11.01 3.57
N MET A 177 3.21 -11.35 4.76
CA MET A 177 3.11 -12.73 5.23
C MET A 177 2.13 -13.57 4.40
N SER A 178 1.10 -12.95 3.84
CA SER A 178 0.14 -13.60 2.95
C SER A 178 0.72 -13.91 1.58
N TYR A 179 1.83 -13.28 1.15
CA TYR A 179 2.47 -13.54 -0.14
C TYR A 179 2.86 -15.02 -0.31
N LYS A 180 3.37 -15.67 0.74
CA LYS A 180 3.75 -17.10 0.68
C LYS A 180 2.55 -18.01 0.40
N LEU A 181 1.36 -17.60 0.81
CA LEU A 181 0.14 -18.40 0.72
C LEU A 181 -0.70 -18.06 -0.52
N SER A 182 -0.68 -16.78 -0.94
CA SER A 182 -1.51 -16.25 -2.02
C SER A 182 -0.74 -15.20 -2.83
N PRO A 183 0.35 -15.57 -3.53
CA PRO A 183 1.14 -14.61 -4.30
C PRO A 183 0.36 -13.96 -5.44
N GLU A 184 -0.68 -14.60 -5.94
CA GLU A 184 -1.53 -14.12 -7.03
C GLU A 184 -2.40 -12.91 -6.66
N THR A 185 -2.70 -12.71 -5.37
CA THR A 185 -3.49 -11.57 -4.89
C THR A 185 -2.64 -10.45 -4.29
N ASP A 186 -1.31 -10.56 -4.42
CA ASP A 186 -0.37 -9.58 -3.91
C ASP A 186 -0.49 -8.21 -4.61
N GLY A 187 -0.29 -7.16 -3.83
CA GLY A 187 -0.43 -5.76 -4.25
C GLY A 187 -1.29 -4.93 -3.31
N VAL A 188 -1.51 -3.68 -3.71
CA VAL A 188 -2.26 -2.68 -2.96
C VAL A 188 -3.47 -2.20 -3.76
N ILE A 189 -4.57 -1.95 -3.08
CA ILE A 189 -5.74 -1.26 -3.61
C ILE A 189 -5.80 0.14 -3.02
N ILE A 190 -6.03 1.14 -3.86
CA ILE A 190 -6.24 2.53 -3.45
C ILE A 190 -7.51 3.11 -4.08
N LEU A 191 -8.15 4.00 -3.35
CA LEU A 191 -9.26 4.83 -3.81
C LEU A 191 -8.73 5.81 -4.87
N ASP A 192 -9.33 5.79 -6.06
CA ASP A 192 -8.98 6.68 -7.17
C ASP A 192 -8.98 8.17 -6.75
N GLN A 193 -9.96 8.59 -5.98
CA GLN A 193 -10.08 9.95 -5.46
C GLN A 193 -9.02 10.34 -4.41
N SER A 194 -8.24 9.39 -3.88
CA SER A 194 -7.14 9.65 -2.94
C SER A 194 -5.78 9.92 -3.61
N MET A 195 -5.70 9.70 -4.91
CA MET A 195 -4.51 10.05 -5.70
C MET A 195 -4.37 11.57 -5.86
N PRO A 196 -3.17 12.09 -6.20
CA PRO A 196 -2.99 13.49 -6.55
C PRO A 196 -3.98 13.94 -7.62
N GLY A 197 -4.60 15.11 -7.41
CA GLY A 197 -5.65 15.63 -8.29
C GLY A 197 -7.05 15.02 -8.08
N GLY A 198 -7.19 14.05 -7.16
CA GLY A 198 -8.46 13.49 -6.76
C GLY A 198 -9.27 14.39 -5.81
N THR A 199 -10.49 13.95 -5.46
CA THR A 199 -11.45 14.73 -4.68
C THR A 199 -11.55 14.34 -3.20
N ALA A 200 -10.87 13.28 -2.76
CA ALA A 200 -10.95 12.77 -1.38
C ALA A 200 -10.14 13.61 -0.39
N VAL A 201 -10.38 14.92 -0.33
CA VAL A 201 -9.69 15.85 0.58
C VAL A 201 -9.88 15.42 2.05
N PRO A 202 -8.83 15.46 2.91
CA PRO A 202 -7.45 15.86 2.66
C PRO A 202 -6.54 14.71 2.22
N TYR A 203 -7.10 13.54 1.92
CA TYR A 203 -6.37 12.33 1.56
C TYR A 203 -6.05 12.22 0.07
N ASN A 204 -6.23 13.30 -0.70
CA ASN A 204 -6.02 13.38 -2.16
C ASN A 204 -4.58 13.82 -2.55
N LEU A 205 -3.61 13.60 -1.67
CA LEU A 205 -2.20 13.93 -1.89
C LEU A 205 -1.37 12.72 -2.30
N GLY A 206 -1.99 11.56 -2.51
CA GLY A 206 -1.30 10.31 -2.86
C GLY A 206 -0.63 9.58 -1.69
N MET A 207 -0.82 10.06 -0.46
CA MET A 207 -0.24 9.43 0.75
C MET A 207 -0.90 8.09 1.10
N THR A 208 -2.12 7.83 0.63
CA THR A 208 -2.76 6.52 0.77
C THR A 208 -1.92 5.42 0.12
N ALA A 209 -1.45 5.64 -1.11
CA ALA A 209 -0.59 4.66 -1.80
C ALA A 209 0.74 4.46 -1.07
N VAL A 210 1.34 5.54 -0.53
CA VAL A 210 2.55 5.46 0.29
C VAL A 210 2.30 4.57 1.52
N HIS A 211 1.19 4.76 2.22
CA HIS A 211 0.85 3.97 3.39
C HIS A 211 0.62 2.49 3.06
N GLU A 212 -0.18 2.18 2.03
CA GLU A 212 -0.49 0.79 1.69
C GLU A 212 0.71 0.04 1.09
N ILE A 213 1.57 0.70 0.30
CA ILE A 213 2.81 0.08 -0.18
C ILE A 213 3.76 -0.21 0.99
N GLY A 214 3.73 0.62 2.03
CA GLY A 214 4.39 0.32 3.29
C GLY A 214 4.01 -1.05 3.84
N HIS A 215 2.72 -1.37 3.91
CA HIS A 215 2.24 -2.68 4.36
C HIS A 215 2.71 -3.84 3.47
N SER A 216 2.73 -3.65 2.14
CA SER A 216 3.28 -4.66 1.22
C SER A 216 4.78 -4.90 1.41
N PHE A 217 5.53 -3.90 1.88
CA PHE A 217 6.93 -4.07 2.27
C PHE A 217 7.15 -4.53 3.72
N GLY A 218 6.07 -4.77 4.48
CA GLY A 218 6.15 -5.17 5.88
C GLY A 218 6.39 -4.01 6.86
N ILE A 219 6.01 -2.78 6.51
CA ILE A 219 5.93 -1.68 7.49
C ILE A 219 4.63 -1.82 8.27
N LEU A 220 4.72 -1.88 9.60
CA LEU A 220 3.55 -1.89 10.49
C LEU A 220 3.04 -0.48 10.77
N HIS A 221 1.78 -0.35 11.21
CA HIS A 221 1.33 0.94 11.75
C HIS A 221 2.24 1.33 12.93
N THR A 222 2.62 2.61 13.01
CA THR A 222 3.55 3.14 14.03
C THR A 222 3.06 2.96 15.48
N PHE A 223 1.80 2.57 15.69
CA PHE A 223 1.21 2.30 17.01
C PHE A 223 1.40 0.84 17.49
N GLU A 224 1.93 -0.03 16.65
CA GLU A 224 2.07 -1.47 16.93
C GLU A 224 3.49 -1.89 17.33
N VAL A 225 4.48 -1.02 17.11
CA VAL A 225 5.86 -1.26 17.52
C VAL A 225 6.07 -0.58 18.86
N THR A 226 5.87 -1.31 19.96
CA THR A 226 6.56 -0.95 21.20
C THR A 226 8.04 -1.18 20.91
N LEU A 227 8.72 -0.12 20.48
CA LEU A 227 10.16 -0.08 20.32
C LEU A 227 10.73 -0.30 21.73
N VAL A 228 10.99 -1.55 22.08
CA VAL A 228 11.91 -1.88 23.15
C VAL A 228 13.25 -1.37 22.65
N LEU A 229 13.55 -0.11 22.99
CA LEU A 229 14.90 0.41 23.07
C LEU A 229 15.65 -0.49 24.05
N LEU A 230 16.15 -1.62 23.58
CA LEU A 230 17.37 -2.17 24.14
C LEU A 230 18.48 -1.26 23.62
N CYS A 231 18.64 -0.13 24.30
CA CYS A 231 19.93 0.50 24.47
C CYS A 231 20.89 -0.60 24.97
N VAL A 232 21.63 -1.20 24.05
CA VAL A 232 22.88 -1.86 24.41
C VAL A 232 23.92 -0.74 24.42
N ALA A 233 24.26 -0.32 25.64
CA ALA A 233 25.46 0.46 25.93
C ALA A 233 26.72 -0.33 25.55
#